data_AF-A0A7S4DUJ3-F1
#
_entry.id   AF-A0A7S4DUJ3-F1
#
_cell.length_a   1.000
_cell.length_b   1.000
_cell.length_c   1.000
_cell.angle_alpha   90.00
_cell.angle_beta   90.00
_cell.angle_gamma   90.00
#
_symmetry.space_group_name_H-M   'P 1'
#
loop_
_entity.id
_entity.type
_entity.pdbx_description
1 polymer ?
#
loop_
_entity_poly.entity_id
_entity_poly.type
_entity_poly.pdbx_seq_one_letter_code
_entity_poly.pdbx_strand_id
1 'polypeptide(L)'
;MFGTLFIAAEVRFGMFLHYFSFLKTPLGLGVAYIFVGLRAFGWPWWRYIVMILAFTPGAFYLILACTCSKLYQRDQKDTAAVDEKKNQLQDPLLDPANDPNLSSAAASIGAEFGKQAVSNPAIRDAAISAASAAVTAAVKEALPPNWETRTDEGSGSTYFYNSRTGEMSWDRPSG
;
A
#
# COMPACT_ATOMS: atom_id res chain seq x y z
N MET A 1 32.49 0.23 64.43
CA MET A 1 31.23 0.29 63.66
C MET A 1 31.39 0.87 62.26
N PHE A 2 32.24 1.87 62.03
CA PHE A 2 32.48 2.40 60.66
C PHE A 2 33.19 1.40 59.73
N GLY A 3 34.15 0.61 60.21
CA GLY A 3 34.87 -0.36 59.38
C GLY A 3 33.99 -1.50 58.85
N THR A 4 33.02 -1.98 59.64
CA THR A 4 32.07 -3.01 59.19
C THR A 4 31.06 -2.47 58.19
N LEU A 5 30.66 -1.20 58.31
CA LEU A 5 29.83 -0.52 57.32
C LEU A 5 30.59 -0.29 56.01
N PHE A 6 31.88 0.04 56.08
CA PHE A 6 32.74 0.21 54.91
C PHE A 6 32.94 -1.11 54.16
N ILE A 7 33.23 -2.20 54.87
CA ILE A 7 33.36 -3.54 54.26
C ILE A 7 32.02 -4.02 53.70
N ALA A 8 30.91 -3.80 54.41
CA ALA A 8 29.58 -4.12 53.89
C ALA A 8 29.24 -3.29 52.63
N ALA A 9 29.67 -2.03 52.55
CA ALA A 9 29.50 -1.19 51.37
C ALA A 9 30.36 -1.67 50.19
N GLU A 10 31.63 -2.05 50.41
CA GLU A 10 32.50 -2.59 49.37
C GLU A 10 32.01 -3.95 48.83
N VAL A 11 31.57 -4.85 49.71
CA VAL A 11 31.03 -6.16 49.31
C VAL A 11 29.74 -6.00 48.49
N ARG A 12 28.85 -5.09 48.89
CA ARG A 12 27.61 -4.78 48.17
C ARG A 12 27.90 -4.15 46.81
N PHE A 13 28.89 -3.26 46.74
CA PHE A 13 29.30 -2.59 45.51
C PHE A 13 30.02 -3.53 44.53
N GLY A 14 30.87 -4.43 45.03
CA GLY A 14 31.53 -5.46 44.21
C GLY A 14 30.55 -6.42 43.55
N MET A 15 29.53 -6.88 44.28
CA MET A 15 28.46 -7.72 43.72
C MET A 15 27.58 -6.96 42.72
N PHE A 16 27.32 -5.67 42.98
CA PHE A 16 26.59 -4.78 42.08
C PHE A 16 27.35 -4.56 40.76
N LEU A 17 28.67 -4.35 40.81
CA LEU A 17 29.52 -4.24 39.60
C LEU A 17 29.67 -5.56 38.84
N HIS A 18 29.49 -6.70 39.51
CA HIS A 18 29.45 -8.00 38.85
C HIS A 18 28.15 -8.17 38.04
N TYR A 19 27.02 -7.73 38.60
CA TYR A 19 25.73 -7.70 37.90
C TYR A 19 25.72 -6.68 36.75
N PHE A 20 26.36 -5.52 36.95
CA PHE A 20 26.54 -4.47 35.95
C PHE A 20 27.92 -4.53 35.29
N SER A 21 28.37 -5.72 34.86
CA SER A 21 29.61 -5.87 34.08
C SER A 21 29.64 -4.95 32.85
N PHE A 22 28.47 -4.60 32.33
CA PHE A 22 28.28 -3.63 31.26
C PHE A 22 28.87 -2.23 31.58
N LEU A 23 28.91 -1.79 32.85
CA LEU A 23 29.49 -0.50 33.26
C LEU A 23 31.01 -0.41 33.11
N LYS A 24 31.70 -1.54 32.91
CA LYS A 24 33.13 -1.56 32.58
C LYS A 24 33.40 -1.24 31.12
N THR A 25 32.38 -1.31 30.26
CA THR A 25 32.50 -0.91 28.86
C THR A 25 32.35 0.61 28.72
N PRO A 26 33.08 1.28 27.80
CA PRO A 26 32.93 2.71 27.58
C PRO A 26 31.50 3.09 27.18
N LEU A 27 30.80 2.17 26.50
CA LEU A 27 29.40 2.33 26.11
C LEU A 27 28.46 2.33 27.33
N GLY A 28 28.64 1.39 28.26
CA GLY A 28 27.82 1.30 29.46
C GLY A 28 28.12 2.40 30.48
N LEU A 29 29.38 2.83 30.57
CA LEU A 29 29.75 4.02 31.33
C LEU A 29 29.07 5.27 30.74
N GLY A 30 29.05 5.41 29.41
CA GLY A 30 28.36 6.50 28.72
C GLY A 30 26.85 6.54 29.02
N VAL A 31 26.16 5.39 28.93
CA VAL A 31 24.73 5.29 29.27
C VAL A 31 24.48 5.62 30.74
N ALA A 32 25.35 5.18 31.64
CA ALA A 32 25.26 5.52 33.07
C ALA A 32 25.47 7.02 33.32
N TYR A 33 26.43 7.67 32.65
CA TYR A 33 26.64 9.11 32.75
C TYR A 33 25.49 9.92 32.14
N ILE A 34 24.89 9.47 31.05
CA ILE A 34 23.67 10.09 30.50
C ILE A 34 22.54 9.97 31.51
N PHE A 35 22.35 8.79 32.12
CA PHE A 35 21.32 8.56 33.12
C PHE A 35 21.51 9.40 34.38
N VAL A 36 22.74 9.47 34.90
CA VAL A 36 23.10 10.30 36.06
C VAL A 36 23.03 11.79 35.73
N GLY A 37 23.48 12.19 34.54
CA GLY A 37 23.39 13.57 34.04
C GLY A 37 21.95 14.05 33.88
N LEU A 38 21.08 13.22 33.31
CA LEU A 38 19.63 13.50 33.24
C LEU A 38 18.99 13.59 34.63
N ARG A 39 19.46 12.79 35.59
CA ARG A 39 18.98 12.86 36.97
C ARG A 39 19.45 14.13 37.69
N ALA A 40 20.66 14.62 37.37
CA ALA A 40 21.25 15.81 37.98
C ALA A 40 20.63 17.13 37.47
N PHE A 41 20.02 17.12 36.29
CA PHE A 41 19.43 18.33 35.68
C PHE A 41 18.13 18.81 36.36
N GLY A 42 17.64 18.10 37.39
CA GLY A 42 16.45 18.49 38.15
C GLY A 42 15.13 18.40 37.38
N TRP A 43 15.16 17.94 36.13
CA TRP A 43 13.98 17.79 35.29
C TRP A 43 13.39 16.38 35.43
N PRO A 44 12.06 16.22 35.35
CA PRO A 44 11.45 14.90 35.48
C PRO A 44 11.77 14.05 34.25
N TRP A 45 12.77 13.17 34.38
CA TRP A 45 13.29 12.30 33.31
C TRP A 45 12.20 11.49 32.57
N TRP A 46 11.11 11.14 33.28
CA TRP A 46 9.96 10.46 32.70
C TRP A 46 9.25 11.29 31.61
N ARG A 47 9.32 12.63 31.65
CA ARG A 47 8.76 13.49 30.60
C ARG A 47 9.48 13.32 29.28
N TYR A 48 10.79 13.09 29.29
CA TYR A 48 11.52 12.80 28.06
C TYR A 48 11.13 11.46 27.46
N ILE A 49 10.92 10.44 28.30
CA ILE A 49 10.44 9.12 27.85
C ILE A 49 9.05 9.24 27.23
N VAL A 50 8.15 9.99 27.86
CA VAL A 50 6.81 10.26 27.33
C VAL A 50 6.88 11.07 26.03
N MET A 51 7.75 12.09 25.96
CA MET A 51 7.95 12.84 24.74
C MET A 51 8.48 11.96 23.62
N ILE A 52 9.49 11.12 23.85
CA ILE A 52 10.01 10.19 22.85
C ILE A 52 8.91 9.22 22.42
N LEU A 53 8.16 8.62 23.34
CA LEU A 53 7.05 7.70 23.01
C LEU A 53 5.91 8.38 22.26
N ALA A 54 5.64 9.66 22.51
CA ALA A 54 4.61 10.42 21.79
C ALA A 54 5.10 10.93 20.43
N PHE A 55 6.37 11.34 20.33
CA PHE A 55 6.94 11.88 19.10
C PHE A 55 7.42 10.80 18.13
N THR A 56 7.81 9.62 18.61
CA THR A 56 8.32 8.54 17.75
C THR A 56 7.27 8.06 16.75
N PRO A 57 6.01 7.78 17.14
CA PRO A 57 4.95 7.48 16.18
C PRO A 57 4.70 8.65 15.23
N GLY A 58 4.61 9.89 15.74
CA GLY A 58 4.37 11.07 14.91
C GLY A 58 5.47 11.31 13.87
N ALA A 59 6.74 11.20 14.26
CA ALA A 59 7.88 11.29 13.36
C ALA A 59 7.90 10.14 12.35
N PHE A 60 7.58 8.91 12.78
CA PHE A 60 7.48 7.76 11.89
C PHE A 60 6.35 7.94 10.85
N TYR A 61 5.17 8.41 11.26
CA TYR A 61 4.07 8.74 10.36
C TYR A 61 4.42 9.87 9.39
N LEU A 62 5.14 10.91 9.82
CA LEU A 62 5.61 11.98 8.94
C LEU A 62 6.65 11.48 7.93
N ILE A 63 7.59 10.63 8.34
CA ILE A 63 8.58 10.02 7.44
C ILE A 63 7.87 9.12 6.43
N LEU A 64 6.88 8.34 6.86
CA LEU A 64 6.09 7.49 5.98
C LEU A 64 5.27 8.33 4.99
N ALA A 65 4.64 9.42 5.45
CA ALA A 65 3.92 10.35 4.59
C ALA A 65 4.84 11.04 3.56
N CYS A 66 6.03 11.48 3.98
CA CYS A 66 7.05 12.02 3.07
C CYS A 66 7.52 10.95 2.06
N THR A 67 7.66 9.70 2.48
CA THR A 67 8.02 8.59 1.58
C THR A 67 6.89 8.31 0.60
N CYS A 68 5.64 8.25 1.04
CA CYS A 68 4.45 8.02 0.21
C CYS A 68 4.25 9.13 -0.83
N SER A 69 4.42 10.40 -0.46
CA SER A 69 4.34 11.52 -1.42
C SER A 69 5.42 11.44 -2.50
N LYS A 70 6.64 11.00 -2.13
CA LYS A 70 7.73 10.76 -3.09
C LYS A 70 7.48 9.56 -4.01
N LEU A 71 6.73 8.55 -3.57
CA LEU A 71 6.33 7.41 -4.40
C LEU A 71 5.19 7.79 -5.35
N TYR A 72 4.19 8.51 -4.85
CA TYR A 72 3.08 9.02 -5.66
C TYR A 72 3.55 9.92 -6.81
N GLN A 73 4.53 10.79 -6.55
CA GLN A 73 5.12 11.65 -7.58
C GLN A 73 5.92 10.87 -8.65
N ARG A 74 6.51 9.72 -8.31
CA ARG A 74 7.22 8.87 -9.28
C ARG A 74 6.23 8.18 -10.21
N ASP A 75 5.19 7.58 -9.64
CA ASP A 75 4.15 6.87 -10.38
C ASP A 75 3.44 7.77 -11.39
N GLN A 76 3.13 9.02 -11.00
CA GLN A 76 2.55 10.02 -11.90
C GLN A 76 3.48 10.39 -13.05
N LYS A 77 4.78 10.51 -12.79
CA LYS A 77 5.78 10.84 -13.82
C LYS A 77 5.97 9.69 -14.81
N ASP A 78 5.96 8.45 -14.33
CA ASP A 78 6.07 7.26 -15.16
C ASP A 78 4.82 7.09 -16.04
N THR A 79 3.63 7.34 -15.47
CA THR A 79 2.36 7.33 -16.23
C THR A 79 2.33 8.42 -17.30
N ALA A 80 2.72 9.64 -16.97
CA ALA A 80 2.79 10.76 -17.93
C ALA A 80 3.79 10.47 -19.07
N ALA A 81 4.93 9.84 -18.77
CA ALA A 81 5.90 9.45 -19.79
C ALA A 81 5.39 8.32 -20.70
N VAL A 82 4.57 7.40 -20.18
CA VAL A 82 3.91 6.34 -20.97
C VAL A 82 2.86 6.92 -21.91
N ASP A 83 2.04 7.86 -21.43
CA ASP A 83 1.02 8.53 -22.24
C ASP A 83 1.65 9.40 -23.34
N GLU A 84 2.73 10.13 -23.02
CA GLU A 84 3.48 10.92 -24.00
C GLU A 84 4.12 10.01 -25.07
N LYS A 85 4.69 8.88 -24.66
CA LYS A 85 5.27 7.89 -25.58
C LYS A 85 4.21 7.22 -26.45
N LYS A 86 3.02 6.95 -25.91
CA LYS A 86 1.87 6.43 -26.66
C LYS A 86 1.43 7.45 -27.72
N ASN A 87 1.29 8.71 -27.34
CA ASN A 87 0.94 9.80 -28.25
C ASN A 87 1.98 10.01 -29.37
N GLN A 88 3.27 9.80 -29.11
CA GLN A 88 4.30 9.84 -30.15
C GLN A 88 4.33 8.61 -31.06
N LEU A 89 3.92 7.43 -30.57
CA LEU A 89 3.83 6.20 -31.38
C LEU A 89 2.52 6.13 -32.18
N GLN A 90 1.54 6.99 -31.87
CA GLN A 90 0.43 7.34 -32.75
C GLN A 90 0.97 8.15 -33.95
N ASP A 91 1.63 7.45 -34.88
CA ASP A 91 2.04 7.95 -36.20
C ASP A 91 0.80 8.44 -36.99
N PRO A 92 0.82 9.62 -37.63
CA PRO A 92 -0.28 10.20 -38.43
C PRO A 92 -0.80 9.41 -39.65
N LEU A 93 -0.58 8.10 -39.76
CA LEU A 93 -0.73 7.36 -41.02
C LEU A 93 -1.95 6.43 -41.11
N LEU A 94 -2.95 6.56 -40.25
CA LEU A 94 -4.28 5.95 -40.49
C LEU A 94 -5.39 6.75 -39.79
N ASP A 95 -5.66 7.94 -40.30
CA ASP A 95 -7.02 8.50 -40.28
C ASP A 95 -7.74 8.02 -41.57
N PRO A 96 -8.55 6.94 -41.54
CA PRO A 96 -9.44 6.59 -42.66
C PRO A 96 -10.68 7.51 -42.72
N ALA A 97 -10.56 8.76 -42.26
CA ALA A 97 -11.67 9.68 -42.08
C ALA A 97 -11.48 11.02 -42.81
N ASN A 98 -10.40 11.20 -43.57
CA ASN A 98 -10.14 12.47 -44.28
C ASN A 98 -9.87 12.30 -45.79
N ASP A 99 -10.30 11.18 -46.37
CA ASP A 99 -10.38 10.95 -47.79
C ASP A 99 -11.70 11.53 -48.35
N PRO A 100 -11.68 12.66 -49.09
CA PRO A 100 -12.88 13.37 -49.55
C PRO A 100 -13.70 12.58 -50.61
N ASN A 101 -13.32 11.33 -50.91
CA ASN A 101 -13.95 10.50 -51.93
C ASN A 101 -14.68 9.26 -51.37
N LEU A 102 -14.71 9.05 -50.05
CA LEU A 102 -15.54 7.99 -49.42
C LEU A 102 -16.82 8.52 -48.74
N SER A 103 -16.96 9.84 -48.62
CA SER A 103 -18.12 10.47 -47.93
C SER A 103 -19.47 10.31 -48.65
N SER A 104 -19.50 9.97 -49.94
CA SER A 104 -20.77 9.82 -50.68
C SER A 104 -21.33 8.40 -50.66
N ALA A 105 -20.51 7.39 -50.33
CA ALA A 105 -20.92 5.98 -50.33
C ALA A 105 -21.19 5.42 -48.93
N ALA A 106 -20.51 5.90 -47.88
CA ALA A 106 -20.74 5.45 -46.51
C ALA A 106 -21.97 6.11 -45.84
N ALA A 107 -22.36 7.30 -46.29
CA ALA A 107 -23.49 8.06 -45.75
C ALA A 107 -24.85 7.40 -46.01
N SER A 108 -24.97 6.52 -47.02
CA SER A 108 -26.21 5.81 -47.33
C SER A 108 -26.38 4.50 -46.57
N ILE A 109 -25.30 3.86 -46.11
CA ILE A 109 -25.37 2.52 -45.47
C ILE A 109 -25.43 2.64 -43.93
N GLY A 110 -24.75 3.62 -43.33
CA GLY A 110 -24.70 3.79 -41.87
C GLY A 110 -25.98 4.36 -41.23
N ALA A 111 -26.78 5.12 -41.99
CA ALA A 111 -27.98 5.78 -41.47
C ALA A 111 -29.19 4.84 -41.30
N GLU A 112 -29.16 3.66 -41.93
CA GLU A 112 -30.27 2.71 -41.93
C GLU A 112 -30.15 1.66 -40.80
N PHE A 113 -28.94 1.15 -40.54
CA PHE A 113 -28.71 0.15 -39.49
C PHE A 113 -28.88 0.67 -38.06
N GLY A 114 -28.63 1.97 -37.81
CA GLY A 114 -28.79 2.58 -36.49
C GLY A 114 -30.25 2.79 -36.06
N LYS A 115 -31.21 2.79 -36.98
CA LYS A 115 -32.63 3.03 -36.67
C LYS A 115 -33.38 1.76 -36.28
N GLN A 116 -32.94 0.58 -36.74
CA GLN A 116 -33.67 -0.68 -36.52
C GLN A 116 -33.41 -1.30 -35.13
N ALA A 117 -32.30 -0.99 -34.46
CA ALA A 117 -31.95 -1.57 -33.16
C ALA A 117 -32.66 -0.92 -31.96
N VAL A 118 -33.32 0.23 -32.15
CA VAL A 118 -33.97 0.99 -31.07
C VAL A 118 -35.45 0.60 -30.89
N SER A 119 -36.08 -0.07 -31.87
CA SER A 119 -37.52 -0.34 -31.85
C SER A 119 -37.94 -1.67 -31.20
N ASN A 120 -37.00 -2.58 -30.88
CA ASN A 120 -37.36 -3.89 -30.32
C ASN A 120 -36.78 -4.10 -28.90
N PRO A 121 -37.60 -3.98 -27.83
CA PRO A 121 -37.15 -4.10 -26.44
C PRO A 121 -36.55 -5.48 -26.13
N ALA A 122 -37.00 -6.54 -26.81
CA ALA A 122 -36.47 -7.89 -26.61
C ALA A 122 -34.98 -8.03 -26.96
N ILE A 123 -34.47 -7.25 -27.92
CA ILE A 123 -33.06 -7.28 -28.32
C ILE A 123 -32.20 -6.45 -27.36
N ARG A 124 -32.74 -5.36 -26.78
CA ARG A 124 -32.05 -4.59 -25.73
C ARG A 124 -31.87 -5.41 -24.47
N ASP A 125 -32.92 -6.10 -24.01
CA ASP A 125 -32.84 -6.88 -22.78
C ASP A 125 -31.92 -8.10 -22.95
N ALA A 126 -31.95 -8.75 -24.13
CA ALA A 126 -31.01 -9.81 -24.48
C ALA A 126 -29.56 -9.30 -24.59
N ALA A 127 -29.32 -8.12 -25.17
CA ALA A 127 -27.99 -7.54 -25.30
C ALA A 127 -27.41 -7.09 -23.95
N ILE A 128 -28.24 -6.55 -23.06
CA ILE A 128 -27.82 -6.16 -21.70
C ILE A 128 -27.53 -7.41 -20.86
N SER A 129 -28.33 -8.47 -20.99
CA SER A 129 -28.09 -9.74 -20.30
C SER A 129 -26.85 -10.46 -20.83
N ALA A 130 -26.59 -10.43 -22.14
CA ALA A 130 -25.38 -11.00 -22.74
C ALA A 130 -24.12 -10.19 -22.37
N ALA A 131 -24.22 -8.85 -22.32
CA ALA A 131 -23.13 -7.99 -21.88
C ALA A 131 -22.81 -8.19 -20.38
N SER A 132 -23.82 -8.37 -19.52
CA SER A 132 -23.62 -8.64 -18.09
C SER A 132 -22.99 -10.03 -17.85
N ALA A 133 -23.37 -11.03 -18.64
CA ALA A 133 -22.73 -12.36 -18.62
C ALA A 133 -21.27 -12.31 -19.11
N ALA A 134 -20.98 -11.53 -20.15
CA ALA A 134 -19.62 -11.35 -20.67
C ALA A 134 -18.70 -10.60 -19.69
N VAL A 135 -19.22 -9.58 -18.98
CA VAL A 135 -18.46 -8.86 -17.94
C VAL A 135 -18.19 -9.77 -16.74
N THR A 136 -19.15 -10.62 -16.35
CA THR A 136 -18.96 -11.59 -15.25
C THR A 136 -17.98 -12.71 -15.62
N ALA A 137 -17.98 -13.13 -16.89
CA ALA A 137 -17.01 -14.10 -17.42
C ALA A 137 -15.60 -13.49 -17.53
N ALA A 138 -15.47 -12.25 -17.99
CA ALA A 138 -14.18 -11.56 -18.06
C ALA A 138 -13.56 -11.29 -16.68
N VAL A 139 -14.37 -11.07 -15.64
CA VAL A 139 -13.89 -10.99 -14.25
C VAL A 139 -13.40 -12.36 -13.74
N LYS A 140 -14.00 -13.46 -14.19
CA LYS A 140 -13.53 -14.82 -13.88
C LYS A 140 -12.24 -15.21 -14.60
N GLU A 141 -12.00 -14.72 -15.82
CA GLU A 141 -10.80 -15.08 -16.60
C GLU A 141 -9.51 -14.39 -16.16
N ALA A 142 -9.61 -13.37 -15.31
CA ALA A 142 -8.45 -12.65 -14.78
C ALA A 142 -8.02 -13.11 -13.38
N LEU A 143 -8.49 -14.28 -12.93
CA LEU A 143 -8.00 -14.99 -11.76
C LEU A 143 -7.18 -16.21 -12.20
N PRO A 144 -6.07 -16.54 -11.52
CA PRO A 144 -5.33 -17.76 -11.82
C PRO A 144 -6.24 -18.99 -11.63
N PRO A 145 -6.00 -20.08 -12.36
CA PRO A 145 -6.76 -21.31 -12.17
C PRO A 145 -6.71 -21.74 -10.70
N ASN A 146 -7.86 -22.17 -10.16
CA ASN A 146 -8.09 -22.57 -8.76
C ASN A 146 -8.33 -21.43 -7.74
N TRP A 147 -8.54 -20.19 -8.20
CA TRP A 147 -9.01 -19.11 -7.34
C TRP A 147 -10.49 -18.78 -7.61
N GLU A 148 -11.25 -18.64 -6.55
CA GLU A 148 -12.67 -18.26 -6.57
C GLU A 148 -12.86 -16.94 -5.82
N THR A 149 -13.69 -16.06 -6.36
CA THR A 149 -14.10 -14.83 -5.66
C THR A 149 -15.37 -15.11 -4.87
N ARG A 150 -15.34 -14.86 -3.55
CA ARG A 150 -16.52 -14.94 -2.68
C ARG A 150 -16.73 -13.60 -1.99
N THR A 151 -17.99 -13.31 -1.69
CA THR A 151 -18.36 -12.11 -0.93
C THR A 151 -18.85 -12.57 0.42
N ASP A 152 -18.32 -11.99 1.49
CA ASP A 152 -18.78 -12.28 2.84
C ASP A 152 -20.07 -11.52 3.13
N GLU A 153 -21.14 -12.22 3.52
CA GLU A 153 -22.47 -11.64 3.77
C GLU A 153 -22.51 -10.76 5.03
N GLY A 154 -21.55 -10.91 5.95
CA GLY A 154 -21.47 -10.12 7.17
C GLY A 154 -20.80 -8.75 6.98
N SER A 155 -19.79 -8.67 6.10
CA SER A 155 -18.99 -7.46 5.89
C SER A 155 -19.18 -6.80 4.52
N GLY A 156 -19.84 -7.48 3.56
CA GLY A 156 -19.96 -7.03 2.18
C GLY A 156 -18.62 -6.94 1.44
N SER A 157 -17.55 -7.50 2.02
CA SER A 157 -16.20 -7.44 1.45
C SER A 157 -15.93 -8.68 0.59
N THR A 158 -15.34 -8.44 -0.58
CA THR A 158 -14.99 -9.48 -1.53
C THR A 158 -13.62 -10.08 -1.18
N TYR A 159 -13.55 -11.39 -1.00
CA TYR A 159 -12.32 -12.13 -0.73
C TYR A 159 -12.06 -13.21 -1.79
N PHE A 160 -10.79 -13.56 -1.97
CA PHE A 160 -10.34 -14.58 -2.90
C PHE A 160 -10.03 -15.87 -2.15
N TYR A 161 -10.63 -16.97 -2.57
CA TYR A 161 -10.45 -18.29 -1.96
C TYR A 161 -9.74 -19.22 -2.95
N ASN A 162 -8.65 -19.84 -2.53
CA ASN A 162 -7.93 -20.84 -3.30
C ASN A 162 -8.51 -22.23 -3.02
N SER A 163 -9.20 -22.82 -3.99
CA SER A 163 -9.84 -24.13 -3.83
C SER A 163 -8.84 -25.28 -3.72
N ARG A 164 -7.58 -25.08 -4.13
CA ARG A 164 -6.51 -26.09 -4.06
C ARG A 164 -5.80 -26.13 -2.71
N THR A 165 -5.54 -24.96 -2.12
CA THR A 165 -4.78 -24.86 -0.84
C THR A 165 -5.69 -24.62 0.36
N GLY A 166 -6.94 -24.21 0.14
CA GLY A 166 -7.86 -23.79 1.22
C GLY A 166 -7.54 -22.41 1.78
N GLU A 167 -6.66 -21.65 1.13
CA GLU A 167 -6.23 -20.33 1.59
C GLU A 167 -7.24 -19.24 1.19
N MET A 168 -7.43 -18.28 2.09
CA MET A 168 -8.22 -17.07 1.84
C MET A 168 -7.30 -15.85 1.79
N SER A 169 -7.45 -15.01 0.76
CA SER A 169 -6.69 -13.79 0.55
C SER A 169 -7.62 -12.62 0.31
N TRP A 170 -7.33 -11.49 0.94
CA TRP A 170 -8.00 -10.22 0.69
C TRP A 170 -7.36 -9.45 -0.47
N ASP A 171 -6.12 -9.79 -0.81
CA ASP A 171 -5.39 -9.24 -1.94
C ASP A 171 -5.55 -10.14 -3.18
N ARG A 172 -5.70 -9.51 -4.35
CA ARG A 172 -5.85 -10.21 -5.62
C ARG A 172 -4.56 -10.97 -5.93
N PRO A 173 -4.58 -12.31 -6.02
CA PRO A 173 -3.39 -13.07 -6.36
C PRO A 173 -2.98 -12.74 -7.80
N SER A 174 -1.82 -12.13 -7.98
CA SER A 174 -1.17 -12.02 -9.29
C SER A 174 -0.71 -13.42 -9.70
N GLY A 175 -1.24 -13.92 -10.82
CA GLY A 175 -0.80 -15.17 -11.43
C GLY A 175 0.63 -15.11 -11.94
#